data_AF-A0A8C5GBB1-F1
#
_entry.id   AF-A0A8C5GBB1-F1
#
_cell.length_a   1.000
_cell.length_b   1.000
_cell.length_c   1.000
_cell.angle_alpha   90.00
_cell.angle_beta   90.00
_cell.angle_gamma   90.00
#
_symmetry.space_group_name_H-M   'P 1'
#
loop_
_entity.id
_entity.type
_entity.pdbx_description
1 polymer ?
#
loop_
_entity_poly.entity_id
_entity_poly.type
_entity_poly.pdbx_seq_one_letter_code
_entity_poly.pdbx_strand_id
1 'polypeptide(L)'
;LLEVRHLVLMSVVFVGLVLSGAGAQVNVLRPLCDSPEAEEAALLVQDYLNAQHMHGYKYVLNRIEDIKIYTQADGNSTYLLELDLLETECHVLDPTPVSNCSVRRKIVTAVEGDCDVVLKKVSGALMVTDYKCKTEGNITEDNCVGCHSLLPLNHTSALEFVHISLETFNNRTKNETFLLHEVGRLSSRIVSGGLAYKAEYVVVEGNCTDEPCVPLNDVKAVISPKPMNECF
;
A
#
# COMPACT_ATOMS: atom_id res chain seq x y z
N LEU A 1 80.96 -46.72 7.59
CA LEU A 1 80.82 -45.64 8.59
C LEU A 1 79.31 -45.42 8.74
N LEU A 2 78.62 -45.94 9.77
CA LEU A 2 78.56 -45.45 11.16
C LEU A 2 78.46 -43.90 11.16
N GLU A 3 77.38 -43.24 11.62
CA GLU A 3 76.60 -43.46 12.84
C GLU A 3 75.12 -43.00 12.77
N VAL A 4 74.38 -43.58 13.71
CA VAL A 4 72.99 -43.44 14.15
C VAL A 4 72.66 -42.04 14.69
N ARG A 5 71.41 -41.57 14.55
CA ARG A 5 70.71 -40.88 15.67
C ARG A 5 69.18 -40.72 15.50
N HIS A 6 68.48 -41.51 16.32
CA HIS A 6 67.23 -41.30 17.05
C HIS A 6 65.93 -40.81 16.37
N LEU A 7 64.94 -41.71 16.41
CA LEU A 7 63.51 -41.44 16.50
C LEU A 7 63.18 -40.36 17.54
N VAL A 8 62.35 -39.38 17.17
CA VAL A 8 61.41 -38.74 18.09
C VAL A 8 60.05 -38.65 17.39
N LEU A 9 59.14 -39.54 17.78
CA LEU A 9 57.75 -39.53 17.34
C LEU A 9 57.03 -38.43 18.13
N MET A 10 56.78 -37.27 17.52
CA MET A 10 56.01 -36.19 18.15
C MET A 10 54.52 -36.49 17.99
N SER A 11 53.90 -37.02 19.05
CA SER A 11 52.45 -37.15 19.16
C SER A 11 51.84 -35.75 19.35
N VAL A 12 51.39 -35.13 18.26
CA VAL A 12 50.66 -33.86 18.30
C VAL A 12 49.22 -34.15 18.76
N VAL A 13 48.93 -33.85 20.02
CA VAL A 13 47.55 -33.87 20.54
C VAL A 13 46.87 -32.56 20.13
N PHE A 14 46.06 -32.61 19.07
CA PHE A 14 45.14 -31.53 18.73
C PHE A 14 43.98 -31.53 19.74
N VAL A 15 44.08 -30.68 20.77
CA VAL A 15 42.91 -30.31 21.57
C VAL A 15 42.05 -29.41 20.70
N GLY A 16 41.08 -30.01 20.01
CA GLY A 16 40.07 -29.27 19.27
C GLY A 16 39.23 -28.46 20.23
N LEU A 17 39.46 -27.15 20.28
CA LEU A 17 38.55 -26.22 20.93
C LEU A 17 37.28 -26.16 20.09
N VAL A 18 36.27 -26.95 20.46
CA VAL A 18 34.92 -26.80 19.91
C VAL A 18 34.40 -25.49 20.47
N LEU A 19 34.52 -24.42 19.68
CA LEU A 19 33.73 -23.21 19.89
C LEU A 19 32.29 -23.61 19.61
N SER A 20 31.61 -24.08 20.66
CA SER A 20 30.17 -24.17 20.70
C SER A 20 29.65 -22.75 20.54
N GLY A 21 29.44 -22.32 19.30
CA GLY A 21 28.65 -21.14 19.01
C GLY A 21 27.32 -21.35 19.70
N ALA A 22 27.05 -20.58 20.76
CA ALA A 22 25.71 -20.48 21.31
C ALA A 22 24.85 -19.89 20.19
N GLY A 23 24.20 -20.76 19.43
CA GLY A 23 23.23 -20.33 18.43
C GLY A 23 22.19 -19.51 19.17
N ALA A 24 22.11 -18.22 18.87
CA ALA A 24 21.03 -17.39 19.36
C ALA A 24 19.72 -18.04 18.86
N GLN A 25 18.98 -18.64 19.79
CA GLN A 25 17.67 -19.21 19.49
C GLN A 25 16.74 -18.03 19.23
N VAL A 26 16.50 -17.73 17.94
CA VAL A 26 15.51 -16.73 17.56
C VAL A 26 14.15 -17.35 17.82
N ASN A 27 13.50 -16.93 18.90
CA ASN A 27 12.15 -17.36 19.20
C ASN A 27 11.20 -16.75 18.17
N VAL A 28 10.58 -17.61 17.36
CA VAL A 28 9.56 -17.22 16.39
C VAL A 28 8.19 -17.54 16.99
N LEU A 29 7.40 -16.50 17.25
CA LEU A 29 6.00 -16.62 17.63
C LEU A 29 5.12 -16.45 16.39
N ARG A 30 4.06 -17.26 16.30
CA ARG A 30 3.02 -17.14 15.27
C ARG A 30 1.67 -17.01 15.96
N PRO A 31 1.23 -15.77 16.25
CA PRO A 31 -0.10 -15.51 16.78
C PRO A 31 -1.20 -16.02 15.84
N LEU A 32 -2.42 -16.14 16.37
CA LEU A 32 -3.60 -16.30 15.52
C LEU A 32 -3.89 -14.97 14.80
N CYS A 33 -4.38 -15.04 13.56
CA CYS A 33 -4.70 -13.86 12.75
C CYS A 33 -5.82 -13.00 13.36
N ASP A 34 -6.71 -13.59 14.16
CA ASP A 34 -7.79 -12.91 14.90
C ASP A 34 -7.38 -12.51 16.33
N SER A 35 -6.09 -12.64 16.67
CA SER A 35 -5.60 -12.20 17.97
C SER A 35 -5.56 -10.67 18.05
N PRO A 36 -5.81 -10.08 19.24
CA PRO A 36 -5.74 -8.62 19.40
C PRO A 36 -4.39 -8.00 18.98
N GLU A 37 -3.28 -8.72 19.18
CA GLU A 37 -1.95 -8.26 18.74
C GLU A 37 -1.82 -8.22 17.21
N ALA A 38 -2.41 -9.19 16.50
CA ALA A 38 -2.41 -9.21 15.05
C ALA A 38 -3.31 -8.11 14.48
N GLU A 39 -4.51 -7.93 15.04
CA GLU A 39 -5.45 -6.87 14.62
C GLU A 39 -4.87 -5.46 14.85
N GLU A 40 -4.26 -5.21 16.01
CA GLU A 40 -3.60 -3.93 16.32
C GLU A 40 -2.48 -3.62 15.31
N ALA A 41 -1.62 -4.61 15.03
CA ALA A 41 -0.54 -4.46 14.05
C ALA A 41 -1.09 -4.19 12.64
N ALA A 42 -2.15 -4.89 12.23
CA ALA A 42 -2.75 -4.75 10.92
C ALA A 42 -3.44 -3.39 10.72
N LEU A 43 -4.15 -2.88 11.72
CA LEU A 43 -4.77 -1.55 11.67
C LEU A 43 -3.71 -0.44 11.62
N LEU A 44 -2.64 -0.57 12.39
CA LEU A 44 -1.49 0.36 12.31
C LEU A 44 -0.90 0.37 10.91
N VAL A 45 -0.73 -0.81 10.29
CA VAL A 45 -0.23 -0.93 8.92
C VAL A 45 -1.19 -0.29 7.91
N GLN A 46 -2.49 -0.55 8.01
CA GLN A 46 -3.50 0.08 7.15
C GLN A 46 -3.39 1.61 7.20
N ASP A 47 -3.31 2.18 8.40
CA ASP A 47 -3.26 3.63 8.59
C ASP A 47 -1.94 4.20 8.05
N TYR A 48 -0.82 3.52 8.29
CA TYR A 48 0.48 3.89 7.73
C TYR A 48 0.46 3.89 6.20
N LEU A 49 -0.03 2.81 5.57
CA LEU A 49 -0.07 2.68 4.12
C LEU A 49 -0.95 3.75 3.48
N ASN A 50 -2.13 4.03 4.05
CA ASN A 50 -2.99 5.11 3.57
C ASN A 50 -2.34 6.49 3.72
N ALA A 51 -1.57 6.72 4.78
CA ALA A 51 -0.84 7.97 4.98
C ALA A 51 0.34 8.15 4.00
N GLN A 52 0.91 7.05 3.48
CA GLN A 52 1.93 7.09 2.43
C GLN A 52 1.35 7.11 1.00
N HIS A 53 0.05 6.84 0.84
CA HIS A 53 -0.58 6.70 -0.46
C HIS A 53 -0.96 8.07 -1.05
N MET A 54 -0.30 8.46 -2.15
CA MET A 54 -0.40 9.81 -2.70
C MET A 54 -1.40 9.97 -3.84
N HIS A 55 -1.90 8.87 -4.38
CA HIS A 55 -2.76 8.82 -5.57
C HIS A 55 -3.86 7.78 -5.38
N GLY A 56 -4.91 7.83 -6.21
CA GLY A 56 -5.97 6.84 -6.18
C GLY A 56 -6.78 6.84 -4.87
N TYR A 57 -7.09 5.65 -4.37
CA TYR A 57 -8.11 5.46 -3.35
C TYR A 57 -7.54 4.92 -2.03
N LYS A 58 -8.24 5.19 -0.94
CA LYS A 58 -7.92 4.64 0.38
C LYS A 58 -8.24 3.14 0.41
N TYR A 59 -7.52 2.42 1.25
CA TYR A 59 -7.65 0.99 1.45
C TYR A 59 -8.08 0.65 2.87
N VAL A 60 -8.94 -0.36 3.03
CA VAL A 60 -9.28 -0.93 4.34
C VAL A 60 -8.75 -2.35 4.47
N LEU A 61 -8.42 -2.77 5.70
CA LEU A 61 -8.04 -4.13 6.04
C LEU A 61 -9.20 -5.09 5.70
N ASN A 62 -8.87 -6.15 4.97
CA ASN A 62 -9.78 -7.23 4.63
C ASN A 62 -9.46 -8.50 5.38
N ARG A 63 -8.20 -8.92 5.34
CA ARG A 63 -7.74 -10.17 5.94
C ARG A 63 -6.30 -10.05 6.38
N ILE A 64 -5.97 -10.65 7.52
CA ILE A 64 -4.60 -10.92 7.94
C ILE A 64 -4.28 -12.35 7.48
N GLU A 65 -3.34 -12.48 6.55
CA GLU A 65 -2.98 -13.76 5.94
C GLU A 65 -1.98 -14.54 6.79
N ASP A 66 -0.92 -13.86 7.26
CA ASP A 66 0.10 -14.44 8.13
C ASP A 66 0.72 -13.37 9.03
N ILE A 67 1.18 -13.79 10.21
CA ILE A 67 1.92 -12.96 11.15
C ILE A 67 3.03 -13.79 11.82
N LYS A 68 4.27 -13.31 11.71
CA LYS A 68 5.46 -13.91 12.32
C LYS A 68 6.19 -12.87 13.17
N ILE A 69 6.40 -13.18 14.44
CA ILE A 69 7.10 -12.29 15.38
C ILE A 69 8.43 -12.92 15.77
N TYR A 70 9.51 -12.21 15.49
CA TYR A 70 10.88 -12.57 15.86
C TYR A 70 11.31 -11.72 17.04
N THR A 71 11.36 -12.32 18.23
CA THR A 71 11.77 -11.61 19.46
C THR A 71 13.26 -11.78 19.70
N GLN A 72 13.95 -10.65 19.86
CA GLN A 72 15.37 -10.59 20.18
C GLN A 72 15.59 -10.61 21.68
N ALA A 73 16.81 -10.97 22.11
CA ALA A 73 17.17 -11.08 23.52
C ALA A 73 17.15 -9.74 24.28
N ASP A 74 17.24 -8.62 23.56
CA ASP A 74 17.15 -7.25 24.10
C ASP A 74 15.70 -6.77 24.33
N GLY A 75 14.71 -7.63 24.01
CA GLY A 75 13.29 -7.32 24.13
C GLY A 75 12.68 -6.62 22.91
N ASN A 76 13.46 -6.31 21.87
CA ASN A 76 12.94 -5.80 20.61
C ASN A 76 12.36 -6.92 19.76
N SER A 77 11.35 -6.63 18.96
CA SER A 77 10.72 -7.63 18.09
C SER A 77 10.58 -7.12 16.66
N THR A 78 10.71 -8.03 15.69
CA THR A 78 10.39 -7.78 14.28
C THR A 78 9.15 -8.58 13.90
N TYR A 79 8.17 -7.94 13.27
CA TYR A 79 6.95 -8.57 12.80
C TYR A 79 7.02 -8.63 11.27
N LEU A 80 6.73 -9.79 10.71
CA LEU A 80 6.43 -9.96 9.29
C LEU A 80 4.94 -10.21 9.18
N LEU A 81 4.25 -9.33 8.47
CA LEU A 81 2.80 -9.32 8.35
C LEU A 81 2.41 -9.38 6.88
N GLU A 82 1.53 -10.31 6.54
CA GLU A 82 0.96 -10.47 5.19
C GLU A 82 -0.53 -10.10 5.29
N LEU A 83 -0.98 -9.12 4.51
CA LEU A 83 -2.32 -8.54 4.60
C LEU A 83 -2.98 -8.41 3.23
N ASP A 84 -4.28 -8.70 3.21
CA ASP A 84 -5.16 -8.25 2.14
C ASP A 84 -5.85 -6.94 2.51
N LEU A 85 -5.89 -6.04 1.55
CA LEU A 85 -6.57 -4.75 1.62
C LEU A 85 -7.63 -4.64 0.52
N LEU A 86 -8.71 -3.93 0.80
CA LEU A 86 -9.78 -3.62 -0.17
C LEU A 86 -9.79 -2.14 -0.50
N GLU A 87 -9.80 -1.81 -1.80
CA GLU A 87 -9.97 -0.46 -2.29
C GLU A 87 -11.36 0.10 -1.88
N THR A 88 -11.37 1.33 -1.38
CA THR A 88 -12.59 2.05 -1.01
C THR A 88 -13.00 3.06 -2.08
N GLU A 89 -14.19 3.63 -1.94
CA GLU A 89 -14.67 4.69 -2.83
C GLU A 89 -14.06 6.08 -2.55
N CYS A 90 -13.38 6.26 -1.41
CA CYS A 90 -12.74 7.51 -1.05
C CYS A 90 -11.40 7.68 -1.76
N HIS A 91 -11.21 8.80 -2.45
CA HIS A 91 -9.88 9.21 -2.93
C HIS A 91 -8.96 9.50 -1.73
N VAL A 92 -7.63 9.37 -1.89
CA VAL A 92 -6.68 9.72 -0.81
C VAL A 92 -6.76 11.18 -0.36
N LEU A 93 -7.27 12.04 -1.26
CA LEU A 93 -7.54 13.47 -1.01
C LEU A 93 -8.89 13.74 -0.32
N ASP A 94 -9.76 12.74 -0.21
CA ASP A 94 -11.02 12.87 0.48
C ASP A 94 -10.75 12.98 2.00
N PRO A 95 -11.26 14.00 2.72
CA PRO A 95 -11.04 14.13 4.16
C PRO A 95 -11.76 13.08 5.00
N THR A 96 -12.67 12.30 4.41
CA THR A 96 -13.44 11.26 5.09
C THR A 96 -12.49 10.22 5.70
N PRO A 97 -12.59 9.94 7.02
CA PRO A 97 -11.78 8.89 7.65
C PRO A 97 -11.99 7.54 6.97
N VAL A 98 -10.94 6.73 6.87
CA VAL A 98 -10.97 5.45 6.15
C VAL A 98 -12.04 4.49 6.69
N SER A 99 -12.31 4.53 8.00
CA SER A 99 -13.37 3.76 8.66
C SER A 99 -14.79 4.07 8.15
N ASN A 100 -14.99 5.24 7.55
CA ASN A 100 -16.27 5.71 7.03
C ASN A 100 -16.34 5.61 5.49
N CYS A 101 -15.28 5.12 4.85
CA CYS A 101 -15.24 4.93 3.42
C CYS A 101 -15.88 3.59 3.05
N SER A 102 -16.80 3.61 2.09
CA SER A 102 -17.43 2.39 1.60
C SER A 102 -16.45 1.57 0.76
N VAL A 103 -16.38 0.27 1.00
CA VAL A 103 -15.61 -0.67 0.17
C VAL A 103 -16.21 -0.73 -1.22
N ARG A 104 -15.36 -0.63 -2.26
CA ARG A 104 -15.83 -0.73 -3.64
C ARG A 104 -16.31 -2.15 -3.93
N ARG A 105 -17.49 -2.26 -4.53
CA ARG A 105 -18.10 -3.57 -4.82
C ARG A 105 -17.46 -4.25 -6.02
N LYS A 106 -17.33 -5.59 -5.97
CA LYS A 106 -16.75 -6.40 -7.08
C LYS A 106 -17.43 -6.15 -8.43
N ILE A 107 -18.76 -5.98 -8.45
CA ILE A 107 -19.55 -5.70 -9.67
C ILE A 107 -19.19 -4.38 -10.37
N VAL A 108 -18.57 -3.43 -9.64
CA VAL A 108 -18.03 -2.19 -10.18
C VAL A 108 -16.49 -2.21 -10.17
N THR A 109 -15.90 -3.39 -10.39
CA THR A 109 -14.46 -3.61 -10.59
C THR A 109 -13.57 -3.37 -9.38
N ALA A 110 -13.98 -3.83 -8.19
CA ALA A 110 -13.16 -3.71 -6.97
C ALA A 110 -11.69 -4.14 -7.19
N VAL A 111 -10.79 -3.42 -6.54
CA VAL A 111 -9.35 -3.66 -6.56
C VAL A 111 -8.91 -4.13 -5.18
N GLU A 112 -8.14 -5.20 -5.12
CA GLU A 112 -7.62 -5.76 -3.87
C GLU A 112 -6.10 -5.54 -3.83
N GLY A 113 -5.54 -5.34 -2.63
CA GLY A 113 -4.11 -5.15 -2.40
C GLY A 113 -3.56 -6.29 -1.54
N ASP A 114 -2.53 -6.97 -2.02
CA ASP A 114 -1.76 -7.98 -1.28
C ASP A 114 -0.46 -7.33 -0.80
N CYS A 115 -0.28 -7.21 0.52
CA CYS A 115 0.82 -6.46 1.13
C CYS A 115 1.67 -7.31 2.09
N ASP A 116 2.96 -7.37 1.81
CA ASP A 116 4.02 -7.84 2.72
C ASP A 116 4.57 -6.64 3.51
N VAL A 117 4.52 -6.67 4.85
CA VAL A 117 4.92 -5.54 5.69
C VAL A 117 5.85 -5.97 6.83
N VAL A 118 6.89 -5.18 7.08
CA VAL A 118 7.84 -5.38 8.17
C VAL A 118 7.67 -4.30 9.23
N LEU A 119 7.26 -4.70 10.43
CA LEU A 119 7.22 -3.82 11.59
C LEU A 119 8.38 -4.10 12.54
N LYS A 120 8.85 -3.07 13.24
CA LYS A 120 9.72 -3.21 14.40
C LYS A 120 9.01 -2.70 15.65
N LYS A 121 9.12 -3.47 16.73
CA LYS A 121 8.74 -3.04 18.08
C LYS A 121 10.00 -2.65 18.83
N VAL A 122 10.15 -1.35 19.10
CA VAL A 122 11.29 -0.78 19.84
C VAL A 122 10.73 -0.02 21.03
N SER A 123 11.21 -0.34 22.23
CA SER A 123 10.74 0.29 23.49
C SER A 123 9.21 0.25 23.66
N GLY A 124 8.56 -0.79 23.14
CA GLY A 124 7.11 -1.00 23.22
C GLY A 124 6.30 -0.39 22.07
N ALA A 125 6.88 0.48 21.24
CA ALA A 125 6.18 1.10 20.11
C ALA A 125 6.40 0.31 18.81
N LEU A 126 5.33 0.05 18.06
CA LEU A 126 5.36 -0.55 16.73
C LEU A 126 5.56 0.52 15.66
N MET A 127 6.45 0.25 14.70
CA MET A 127 6.70 1.14 13.56
C MET A 127 6.87 0.32 12.29
N VAL A 128 6.25 0.76 11.20
CA VAL A 128 6.51 0.20 9.86
C VAL A 128 7.91 0.60 9.43
N THR A 129 8.69 -0.37 8.98
CA THR A 129 10.07 -0.15 8.52
C THR A 129 10.29 -0.48 7.06
N ASP A 130 9.48 -1.38 6.51
CA ASP A 130 9.48 -1.71 5.10
C ASP A 130 8.10 -2.28 4.71
N TYR A 131 7.73 -2.12 3.44
CA TYR A 131 6.50 -2.69 2.92
C TYR A 131 6.57 -2.87 1.40
N LYS A 132 5.83 -3.86 0.91
CA LYS A 132 5.64 -4.11 -0.51
C LYS A 132 4.21 -4.53 -0.74
N CYS A 133 3.49 -3.78 -1.55
CA CYS A 133 2.13 -4.12 -1.95
C CYS A 133 2.07 -4.42 -3.44
N LYS A 134 1.25 -5.42 -3.79
CA LYS A 134 0.80 -5.70 -5.15
C LYS A 134 -0.69 -5.43 -5.22
N THR A 135 -1.13 -4.95 -6.36
CA THR A 135 -2.53 -4.63 -6.58
C THR A 135 -3.09 -5.57 -7.63
N GLU A 136 -4.14 -6.28 -7.27
CA GLU A 136 -4.87 -7.15 -8.17
C GLU A 136 -6.20 -6.47 -8.49
N GLY A 137 -6.29 -5.95 -9.72
CA GLY A 137 -7.57 -5.54 -10.27
C GLY A 137 -8.37 -6.79 -10.56
N ASN A 138 -9.63 -6.83 -10.10
CA ASN A 138 -10.51 -7.92 -10.47
C ASN A 138 -10.70 -7.85 -11.99
N ILE A 139 -10.00 -8.74 -12.70
CA ILE A 139 -10.23 -9.02 -14.11
C ILE A 139 -11.69 -9.44 -14.14
N THR A 140 -12.51 -8.64 -14.83
CA THR A 140 -13.94 -8.86 -15.00
C THR A 140 -14.24 -10.35 -15.10
N GLU A 141 -15.32 -10.83 -14.47
CA GLU A 141 -15.87 -12.12 -14.85
C GLU A 141 -16.02 -12.10 -16.38
N ASP A 142 -15.15 -12.83 -17.08
CA ASP A 142 -14.89 -12.71 -18.54
C ASP A 142 -16.15 -12.92 -19.41
N ASN A 143 -17.27 -13.27 -18.78
CA ASN A 143 -18.53 -13.63 -19.41
C ASN A 143 -19.67 -12.61 -19.21
N CYS A 144 -19.46 -11.48 -18.51
CA CYS A 144 -20.52 -10.49 -18.28
C CYS A 144 -20.47 -9.31 -19.27
N VAL A 145 -21.24 -9.39 -20.36
CA VAL A 145 -21.31 -8.36 -21.43
C VAL A 145 -21.78 -6.98 -20.93
N GLY A 146 -22.60 -6.94 -19.86
CA GLY A 146 -23.16 -5.69 -19.30
C GLY A 146 -22.42 -5.13 -18.09
N CYS A 147 -21.38 -5.81 -17.60
CA CYS A 147 -20.66 -5.40 -16.40
C CYS A 147 -19.70 -4.24 -16.68
N HIS A 148 -19.28 -3.57 -15.61
CA HIS A 148 -18.21 -2.58 -15.71
C HIS A 148 -16.88 -3.28 -16.01
N SER A 149 -16.09 -2.70 -16.91
CA SER A 149 -14.72 -3.10 -17.21
C SER A 149 -13.77 -1.93 -16.93
N LEU A 150 -12.67 -2.21 -16.24
CA LEU A 150 -11.61 -1.23 -15.98
C LEU A 150 -10.87 -0.92 -17.28
N LEU A 151 -10.64 0.37 -17.51
CA LEU A 151 -9.84 0.83 -18.63
C LEU A 151 -8.49 1.34 -18.13
N PRO A 152 -7.41 1.18 -18.92
CA PRO A 152 -6.15 1.86 -18.67
C PRO A 152 -6.36 3.37 -18.56
N LEU A 153 -5.63 4.03 -17.65
CA LEU A 153 -5.73 5.49 -17.45
C LEU A 153 -5.32 6.31 -18.70
N ASN A 154 -4.61 5.70 -19.65
CA ASN A 154 -4.24 6.30 -20.93
C ASN A 154 -5.23 5.98 -22.07
N HIS A 155 -6.42 5.48 -21.78
CA HIS A 155 -7.42 5.15 -22.79
C HIS A 155 -7.99 6.41 -23.45
N THR A 156 -7.67 6.63 -24.73
CA THR A 156 -7.89 7.89 -25.46
C THR A 156 -9.33 8.41 -25.37
N SER A 157 -10.33 7.63 -25.77
CA SER A 157 -11.73 8.08 -25.77
C SER A 157 -12.29 8.33 -24.37
N ALA A 158 -11.73 7.66 -23.35
CA ALA A 158 -12.17 7.83 -21.97
C ALA A 158 -11.54 9.09 -21.36
N LEU A 159 -10.31 9.42 -21.74
CA LEU A 159 -9.68 10.71 -21.42
C LEU A 159 -10.37 11.88 -22.13
N GLU A 160 -10.75 11.73 -23.39
CA GLU A 160 -11.55 12.74 -24.09
C GLU A 160 -12.89 12.99 -23.37
N PHE A 161 -13.54 11.91 -22.90
CA PHE A 161 -14.73 12.03 -22.05
C PHE A 161 -14.46 12.81 -20.75
N VAL A 162 -13.32 12.60 -20.09
CA VAL A 162 -12.92 13.40 -18.91
C VAL A 162 -12.83 14.88 -19.28
N HIS A 163 -12.11 15.24 -20.34
CA HIS A 163 -11.94 16.63 -20.76
C HIS A 163 -13.29 17.31 -21.07
N ILE A 164 -14.14 16.68 -21.88
CA ILE A 164 -15.47 17.20 -22.22
C ILE A 164 -16.34 17.34 -20.97
N SER A 165 -16.27 16.38 -20.03
CA SER A 165 -17.04 16.43 -18.80
C SER A 165 -16.60 17.57 -17.88
N LEU A 166 -15.29 17.85 -17.79
CA LEU A 166 -14.73 18.96 -17.03
C LEU A 166 -15.08 20.31 -17.65
N GLU A 167 -14.97 20.45 -18.98
CA GLU A 167 -15.41 21.65 -19.69
C GLU A 167 -16.90 21.92 -19.46
N THR A 168 -17.72 20.87 -19.51
CA THR A 168 -19.16 20.97 -19.23
C THR A 168 -19.42 21.38 -17.79
N PHE A 169 -18.64 20.89 -16.83
CA PHE A 169 -18.72 21.27 -15.42
C PHE A 169 -18.36 22.76 -15.24
N ASN A 170 -17.22 23.20 -15.77
CA ASN A 170 -16.78 24.59 -15.72
C ASN A 170 -17.79 25.56 -16.36
N ASN A 171 -18.39 25.20 -17.49
CA ASN A 171 -19.42 26.03 -18.14
C ASN A 171 -20.71 26.19 -17.30
N ARG A 172 -20.95 25.30 -16.34
CA ARG A 172 -22.11 25.36 -15.43
C ARG A 172 -21.79 26.09 -14.14
N THR A 173 -20.54 26.04 -13.69
CA THR A 173 -20.10 26.76 -12.49
C THR A 173 -19.86 28.22 -12.82
N LYS A 174 -20.44 29.13 -12.03
CA LYS A 174 -20.24 30.57 -12.21
C LYS A 174 -19.10 31.03 -11.32
N ASN A 175 -18.20 31.85 -11.86
CA ASN A 175 -17.11 32.54 -11.16
C ASN A 175 -15.93 31.67 -10.67
N GLU A 176 -15.98 30.36 -10.86
CA GLU A 176 -14.89 29.44 -10.48
C GLU A 176 -14.49 28.64 -11.72
N THR A 177 -13.19 28.38 -11.89
CA THR A 177 -12.68 27.51 -12.94
C THR A 177 -11.90 26.39 -12.30
N PHE A 178 -12.14 25.16 -12.76
CA PHE A 178 -11.47 23.97 -12.26
C PHE A 178 -10.52 23.39 -13.28
N LEU A 179 -9.35 22.96 -12.81
CA LEU A 179 -8.33 22.29 -13.58
C LEU A 179 -8.29 20.81 -13.19
N LEU A 180 -8.02 19.94 -14.17
CA LEU A 180 -7.83 18.53 -13.92
C LEU A 180 -6.54 18.32 -13.12
N HIS A 181 -6.66 17.65 -11.97
CA HIS A 181 -5.51 17.31 -11.13
C HIS A 181 -5.06 15.86 -11.37
N GLU A 182 -5.99 14.91 -11.27
CA GLU A 182 -5.69 13.49 -11.40
C GLU A 182 -6.89 12.75 -12.02
N VAL A 183 -6.62 11.82 -12.93
CA VAL A 183 -7.62 10.83 -13.35
C VAL A 183 -7.41 9.59 -12.51
N GLY A 184 -8.29 9.36 -11.53
CA GLY A 184 -8.17 8.24 -10.60
C GLY A 184 -8.66 6.93 -11.21
N ARG A 185 -9.73 6.97 -12.02
CA ARG A 185 -10.33 5.75 -12.56
C ARG A 185 -11.08 5.98 -13.86
N LEU A 186 -10.89 5.06 -14.81
CA LEU A 186 -11.66 4.95 -16.04
C LEU A 186 -12.31 3.57 -16.13
N SER A 187 -13.58 3.54 -16.48
CA SER A 187 -14.31 2.30 -16.72
C SER A 187 -15.29 2.44 -17.88
N SER A 188 -15.69 1.32 -18.46
CA SER A 188 -16.73 1.27 -19.48
C SER A 188 -17.74 0.18 -19.19
N ARG A 189 -18.92 0.28 -19.79
CA ARG A 189 -19.91 -0.80 -19.83
C ARG A 189 -20.77 -0.67 -21.09
N ILE A 190 -21.30 -1.79 -21.56
CA ILE A 190 -22.28 -1.80 -22.65
C ILE A 190 -23.67 -1.55 -22.07
N VAL A 191 -24.40 -0.57 -22.62
CA VAL A 191 -25.80 -0.28 -22.31
C VAL A 191 -26.64 -0.30 -23.60
N SER A 192 -27.97 -0.18 -23.51
CA SER A 192 -28.87 -0.22 -24.68
C SER A 192 -28.56 0.80 -25.77
N GLY A 193 -27.81 1.86 -25.47
CA GLY A 193 -27.37 2.90 -26.41
C GLY A 193 -25.93 2.76 -26.93
N GLY A 194 -25.23 1.66 -26.61
CA GLY A 194 -23.84 1.43 -26.99
C GLY A 194 -22.87 1.46 -25.81
N LEU A 195 -21.59 1.73 -26.10
CA LEU A 195 -20.54 1.82 -25.10
C LEU A 195 -20.68 3.10 -24.27
N ALA A 196 -20.76 2.95 -22.95
CA ALA A 196 -20.80 4.07 -22.01
C ALA A 196 -19.51 4.12 -21.19
N TYR A 197 -18.94 5.31 -21.05
CA TYR A 197 -17.79 5.56 -20.17
C TYR A 197 -18.24 6.10 -18.81
N LYS A 198 -17.50 5.74 -17.77
CA LYS A 198 -17.55 6.35 -16.44
C LYS A 198 -16.12 6.69 -16.03
N ALA A 199 -15.91 7.92 -15.60
CA ALA A 199 -14.64 8.40 -15.09
C ALA A 199 -14.81 8.96 -13.68
N GLU A 200 -13.80 8.76 -12.85
CA GLU A 200 -13.64 9.39 -11.54
C GLU A 200 -12.30 10.13 -11.58
N TYR A 201 -12.33 11.44 -11.34
CA TYR A 201 -11.17 12.30 -11.45
C TYR A 201 -11.24 13.43 -10.43
N VAL A 202 -10.07 13.90 -10.02
CA VAL A 202 -9.88 15.00 -9.09
C VAL A 202 -9.70 16.29 -9.87
N VAL A 203 -10.37 17.33 -9.41
CA VAL A 203 -10.21 18.69 -9.92
C VAL A 203 -9.78 19.63 -8.81
N VAL A 204 -9.10 20.70 -9.19
CA VAL A 204 -8.65 21.77 -8.29
C VAL A 204 -9.12 23.10 -8.81
N GLU A 205 -9.43 24.02 -7.92
CA GLU A 205 -9.72 25.39 -8.33
C GLU A 205 -8.46 26.01 -8.95
N GLY A 206 -8.64 26.66 -10.09
CA GLY A 206 -7.60 27.31 -10.87
C GLY A 206 -7.83 28.80 -10.98
N ASN A 207 -6.74 29.57 -10.94
CA ASN A 207 -6.74 30.96 -11.34
C ASN A 207 -6.47 31.04 -12.85
N CYS A 208 -7.44 31.55 -13.58
CA CYS A 208 -7.40 31.74 -15.03
C CYS A 208 -7.37 33.22 -15.43
N THR A 209 -6.89 34.12 -14.55
CA THR A 209 -6.68 35.53 -14.91
C THR A 209 -5.63 35.70 -16.01
N ASP A 210 -4.65 34.79 -16.06
CA ASP A 210 -3.57 34.75 -17.05
C ASP A 210 -3.52 33.37 -17.74
N GLU A 211 -2.96 33.31 -18.95
CA GLU A 211 -2.73 32.04 -19.67
C GLU A 211 -1.26 31.58 -19.51
N PRO A 212 -1.02 30.30 -19.15
CA PRO A 212 -1.99 29.25 -18.84
C PRO A 212 -2.59 29.40 -17.43
N CYS A 213 -3.82 28.91 -17.25
CA CYS A 213 -4.44 28.79 -15.93
C CYS A 213 -3.55 27.99 -14.97
N VAL A 214 -3.48 28.42 -13.71
CA VAL A 214 -2.66 27.77 -12.67
C VAL A 214 -3.53 27.31 -11.49
N PRO A 215 -3.22 26.17 -10.83
CA PRO A 215 -3.92 25.77 -9.61
C PRO A 215 -3.77 26.80 -8.48
N LEU A 216 -4.85 27.09 -7.74
CA LEU A 216 -4.85 28.03 -6.61
C LEU A 216 -4.21 27.47 -5.34
N ASN A 217 -4.32 26.17 -5.13
CA ASN A 217 -3.73 25.47 -3.97
C ASN A 217 -2.75 24.40 -4.44
N ASP A 218 -1.60 24.32 -3.78
CA ASP A 218 -0.71 23.17 -3.88
C ASP A 218 -1.37 21.97 -3.19
N VAL A 219 -1.99 21.09 -3.97
CA VAL A 219 -2.59 19.84 -3.46
C VAL A 219 -1.58 19.01 -2.67
N LYS A 220 -0.28 19.12 -2.98
CA LYS A 220 0.81 18.49 -2.25
C LYS A 220 0.87 18.84 -0.75
N ALA A 221 0.37 20.01 -0.34
CA ALA A 221 0.32 20.39 1.07
C ALA A 221 -0.73 19.58 1.87
N VAL A 222 -1.74 19.02 1.20
CA VAL A 222 -2.75 18.15 1.81
C VAL A 222 -2.22 16.71 1.99
N ILE A 223 -1.33 16.27 1.10
CA ILE A 223 -0.83 14.89 1.06
C ILE A 223 0.55 14.71 1.71
N SER A 224 1.15 15.78 2.26
CA SER A 224 2.46 15.63 2.90
C SER A 224 2.35 14.65 4.07
N PRO A 225 3.11 13.54 4.09
CA PRO A 225 3.08 12.61 5.21
C PRO A 225 3.40 13.40 6.47
N LYS A 226 2.46 13.44 7.41
CA LYS A 226 2.69 14.10 8.69
C LYS A 226 3.93 13.44 9.30
N PRO A 227 4.97 14.20 9.67
CA PRO A 227 6.17 13.61 10.24
C PRO A 227 5.74 12.80 11.47
N MET A 228 6.08 11.49 11.46
CA MET A 228 5.68 10.50 12.48
C MET A 228 6.50 10.72 13.76
N ASN A 229 6.32 11.90 14.36
CA ASN A 229 6.92 12.32 15.62
C ASN A 229 5.93 13.09 16.50
N GLU A 230 4.62 12.99 16.23
CA GLU A 230 3.57 13.38 17.16
C GLU A 230 2.75 12.14 17.54
N CYS A 231 3.09 11.56 18.70
CA CYS A 231 2.28 10.55 19.36
C CYS A 231 0.98 11.18 19.88
N PHE A 232 -0.16 10.59 19.54
CA PHE A 232 -1.32 10.50 20.43
C PHE A 232 -2.00 9.16 20.20
#